data_AF-A0A961Q635-F1
#
_entry.id   AF-A0A961Q635-F1
#
_cell.length_a   1.000
_cell.length_b   1.000
_cell.length_c   1.000
_cell.angle_alpha   90.00
_cell.angle_beta   90.00
_cell.angle_gamma   90.00
#
_symmetry.space_group_name_H-M   'P 1'
#
loop_
_entity.id
_entity.type
_entity.pdbx_description
1 polymer ?
#
loop_
_entity_poly.entity_id
_entity_poly.type
_entity_poly.pdbx_seq_one_letter_code
_entity_poly.pdbx_strand_id
1 'polypeptide(L)'
;MARHPCPMTGMPKPVIIENQPFWAKILTLFWAAEMLFGAVLAGVGATWLGGPDGWPGAAVMVVGLLLVMAGAMMADISWRIARLAGPAIEMTPQGLRDRRLSDVMMPWHDLDWRLVFNGKSHSLQFDLRPALRNQVRLTWAHALMAALNRLFRYPEFTILTLGTGMSAAGIAEHMRSFRPDRN
;
A
#
# COMPACT_ATOMS: atom_id res chain seq x y z
N MET A 1 25.33 -42.35 -15.30
CA MET A 1 24.74 -42.20 -13.97
C MET A 1 23.98 -40.89 -13.94
N ALA A 2 22.66 -40.94 -14.15
CA ALA A 2 21.80 -39.76 -14.06
C ALA A 2 21.65 -39.36 -12.58
N ARG A 3 22.07 -38.14 -12.22
CA ARG A 3 21.81 -37.59 -10.89
C ARG A 3 20.32 -37.27 -10.81
N HIS A 4 19.56 -38.06 -10.07
CA HIS A 4 18.23 -37.67 -9.63
C HIS A 4 18.35 -36.36 -8.82
N PRO A 5 17.55 -35.31 -9.11
CA PRO A 5 17.56 -34.10 -8.30
C PRO A 5 17.12 -34.46 -6.89
N CYS A 6 17.98 -34.13 -5.92
CA CYS A 6 17.70 -34.23 -4.50
C CYS A 6 16.44 -33.39 -4.21
N PRO A 7 15.40 -33.92 -3.52
CA PRO A 7 14.28 -33.10 -3.10
C PRO A 7 14.81 -32.01 -2.16
N MET A 8 14.50 -30.74 -2.44
CA MET A 8 14.89 -29.59 -1.60
C MET A 8 14.16 -29.63 -0.25
N THR A 9 14.58 -30.53 0.64
CA THR A 9 14.16 -30.60 2.04
C THR A 9 14.77 -29.42 2.79
N GLY A 10 14.04 -28.30 2.86
CA GLY A 10 14.46 -27.11 3.60
C GLY A 10 13.77 -25.80 3.20
N MET A 11 13.03 -25.77 2.08
CA MET A 11 12.32 -24.54 1.70
C MET A 11 11.00 -24.38 2.48
N PRO A 12 10.67 -23.17 2.98
CA PRO A 12 9.42 -22.93 3.68
C PRO A 12 8.23 -23.22 2.77
N LYS A 13 7.16 -23.77 3.35
CA LYS A 13 5.91 -23.99 2.61
C LYS A 13 5.35 -22.64 2.15
N PRO A 14 4.81 -22.55 0.92
CA PRO A 14 4.13 -21.35 0.47
C PRO A 14 3.05 -20.89 1.46
N VAL A 15 3.02 -19.59 1.75
CA VAL A 15 1.99 -18.97 2.59
C VAL A 15 1.09 -18.14 1.69
N ILE A 16 -0.20 -18.41 1.74
CA ILE A 16 -1.24 -17.72 0.98
C ILE A 16 -2.15 -17.00 1.97
N ILE A 17 -2.28 -15.69 1.81
CA ILE A 17 -3.17 -14.86 2.62
C ILE A 17 -4.32 -14.41 1.72
N GLU A 18 -5.49 -14.96 1.99
CA GLU A 18 -6.71 -14.65 1.23
C GLU A 18 -7.18 -13.22 1.44
N ASN A 19 -7.81 -12.65 0.41
CA ASN A 19 -8.39 -11.32 0.49
C ASN A 19 -9.69 -11.31 1.31
N GLN A 20 -9.79 -10.38 2.27
CA GLN A 20 -10.95 -10.14 3.12
C GLN A 20 -11.56 -8.74 2.84
N PRO A 21 -12.39 -8.58 1.80
CA PRO A 21 -12.70 -7.28 1.23
C PRO A 21 -13.71 -6.45 2.02
N PHE A 22 -14.30 -6.97 3.11
CA PHE A 22 -15.42 -6.33 3.80
C PHE A 22 -15.10 -4.89 4.23
N TRP A 23 -14.03 -4.70 5.00
CA TRP A 23 -13.60 -3.36 5.45
C TRP A 23 -13.14 -2.49 4.29
N ALA A 24 -12.53 -3.07 3.26
CA ALA A 24 -12.11 -2.33 2.08
C ALA A 24 -13.31 -1.74 1.30
N LYS A 25 -14.44 -2.47 1.23
CA LYS A 25 -15.69 -1.96 0.63
C LYS A 25 -16.24 -0.77 1.42
N ILE A 26 -16.29 -0.88 2.74
CA ILE A 26 -16.75 0.21 3.62
C ILE A 26 -15.85 1.44 3.47
N LEU A 27 -14.53 1.24 3.53
CA LEU A 27 -13.56 2.31 3.40
C LEU A 27 -13.63 2.96 2.02
N THR A 28 -13.89 2.20 0.95
CA THR A 28 -14.09 2.77 -0.39
C THR A 28 -15.20 3.82 -0.39
N LEU A 29 -16.35 3.51 0.22
CA LEU A 29 -17.48 4.44 0.32
C LEU A 29 -17.14 5.64 1.20
N PHE A 30 -16.47 5.40 2.33
CA PHE A 30 -16.02 6.46 3.23
C PHE A 30 -15.09 7.47 2.53
N TRP A 31 -14.04 6.98 1.86
CA TRP A 31 -13.08 7.82 1.15
C TRP A 31 -13.70 8.52 -0.06
N ALA A 32 -14.65 7.87 -0.74
CA ALA A 32 -15.43 8.52 -1.80
C ALA A 32 -16.28 9.67 -1.27
N ALA A 33 -16.89 9.52 -0.08
CA ALA A 33 -17.62 10.59 0.58
C ALA A 33 -16.71 11.75 1.02
N GLU A 34 -15.53 11.45 1.56
CA GLU A 34 -14.51 12.47 1.89
C GLU A 34 -14.06 13.24 0.65
N MET A 35 -13.82 12.54 -0.47
CA MET A 35 -13.47 13.16 -1.74
C MET A 35 -14.57 14.13 -2.22
N LEU A 36 -15.85 13.74 -2.12
CA LEU A 36 -16.98 14.61 -2.47
C LEU A 36 -17.07 15.82 -1.52
N PHE A 37 -16.86 15.60 -0.23
CA PHE A 37 -16.83 16.68 0.77
C PHE A 37 -15.71 17.70 0.48
N GLY A 38 -14.51 17.22 0.16
CA GLY A 38 -13.39 18.06 -0.26
C GLY A 38 -13.71 18.88 -1.52
N ALA A 39 -14.41 18.28 -2.49
CA ALA A 39 -14.82 18.98 -3.71
C ALA A 39 -15.82 20.11 -3.42
N VAL A 40 -16.76 19.89 -2.49
CA VAL A 40 -17.68 20.93 -2.02
C VAL A 40 -16.91 22.07 -1.35
N LEU A 41 -15.97 21.77 -0.46
CA LEU A 41 -15.12 22.80 0.16
C LEU A 41 -14.31 23.58 -0.88
N ALA A 42 -13.74 22.90 -1.86
CA ALA A 42 -13.02 23.56 -2.95
C ALA A 42 -13.91 24.53 -3.72
N GLY A 43 -15.14 24.12 -4.04
CA GLY A 43 -16.14 24.97 -4.68
C GLY A 43 -16.52 26.19 -3.83
N VAL A 44 -16.78 25.99 -2.54
CA VAL A 44 -17.07 27.09 -1.60
C VAL A 44 -15.91 28.07 -1.53
N GLY A 45 -14.68 27.58 -1.34
CA GLY A 45 -13.48 28.42 -1.31
C GLY A 45 -13.31 29.25 -2.58
N ALA A 46 -13.59 28.66 -3.74
CA ALA A 46 -13.54 29.38 -5.02
C ALA A 46 -14.55 30.54 -5.11
N THR A 47 -15.75 30.40 -4.55
CA THR A 47 -16.75 31.49 -4.53
C THR A 47 -16.30 32.69 -3.69
N TRP A 48 -15.42 32.48 -2.71
CA TRP A 48 -14.92 33.53 -1.82
C TRP A 48 -13.66 34.24 -2.34
N LEU A 49 -13.05 33.74 -3.42
CA LEU A 49 -11.85 34.34 -4.02
C LEU A 49 -12.08 35.76 -4.57
N GLY A 50 -13.31 36.07 -4.98
CA GLY A 50 -13.68 37.38 -5.52
C GLY A 50 -13.93 38.47 -4.47
N GLY A 51 -13.82 38.14 -3.18
CA GLY A 51 -14.01 39.08 -2.08
C GLY A 51 -12.82 40.03 -1.85
N PRO A 52 -13.01 41.12 -1.08
CA PRO A 52 -11.94 42.07 -0.75
C PRO A 52 -10.74 41.41 -0.04
N ASP A 53 -11.00 40.35 0.73
CA ASP A 53 -10.00 39.50 1.37
C ASP A 53 -10.13 38.08 0.81
N GLY A 54 -9.59 37.80 -0.39
CA GLY A 54 -9.72 36.49 -1.06
C GLY A 54 -8.90 35.35 -0.41
N TRP A 55 -8.04 35.65 0.56
CA TRP A 55 -7.15 34.67 1.19
C TRP A 55 -7.85 33.55 1.98
N PRO A 56 -8.97 33.77 2.72
CA PRO A 56 -9.71 32.70 3.37
C PRO A 56 -10.34 31.76 2.34
N GLY A 57 -10.84 32.30 1.23
CA GLY A 57 -11.33 31.51 0.10
C GLY A 57 -10.25 30.62 -0.50
N ALA A 58 -9.05 31.16 -0.70
CA ALA A 58 -7.89 30.40 -1.16
C ALA A 58 -7.50 29.29 -0.18
N ALA A 59 -7.49 29.56 1.12
CA ALA A 59 -7.17 28.57 2.14
C ALA A 59 -8.18 27.41 2.16
N VAL A 60 -9.49 27.73 2.15
CA VAL A 60 -10.56 26.71 2.08
C VAL A 60 -10.46 25.90 0.79
N MET A 61 -10.16 26.56 -0.34
CA MET A 61 -9.99 25.89 -1.61
C MET A 61 -8.84 24.88 -1.58
N VAL A 62 -7.68 25.28 -1.07
CA VAL A 62 -6.51 24.41 -0.94
C VAL A 62 -6.80 23.21 -0.04
N VAL A 63 -7.44 23.43 1.12
CA VAL A 63 -7.83 22.34 2.03
C VAL A 63 -8.79 21.37 1.34
N GLY A 64 -9.79 21.89 0.62
CA GLY A 64 -10.72 21.06 -0.15
C GLY A 64 -10.02 20.21 -1.20
N LEU A 65 -9.10 20.79 -1.97
CA LEU A 65 -8.31 20.07 -2.98
C LEU A 65 -7.41 18.98 -2.37
N LEU A 66 -6.81 19.25 -1.21
CA LEU A 66 -6.01 18.25 -0.49
C LEU A 66 -6.89 17.06 -0.03
N LEU A 67 -8.09 17.33 0.47
CA LEU A 67 -9.05 16.28 0.83
C LEU A 67 -9.53 15.48 -0.38
N VAL A 68 -9.78 16.14 -1.53
CA VAL A 68 -10.10 15.44 -2.79
C VAL A 68 -8.97 14.49 -3.16
N MET A 69 -7.73 14.95 -3.12
CA MET A 69 -6.57 14.13 -3.49
C MET A 69 -6.39 12.95 -2.53
N ALA A 70 -6.44 13.19 -1.22
CA ALA A 70 -6.32 12.13 -0.20
C ALA A 70 -7.46 11.10 -0.31
N GLY A 71 -8.70 11.58 -0.42
CA GLY A 71 -9.88 10.74 -0.61
C GLY A 71 -9.79 9.91 -1.89
N ALA A 72 -9.38 10.50 -3.01
CA ALA A 72 -9.20 9.77 -4.28
C ALA A 72 -8.12 8.68 -4.18
N MET A 73 -6.98 8.97 -3.54
CA MET A 73 -5.91 7.99 -3.33
C MET A 73 -6.37 6.82 -2.47
N MET A 74 -7.00 7.13 -1.33
CA MET A 74 -7.44 6.10 -0.38
C MET A 74 -8.63 5.30 -0.91
N ALA A 75 -9.50 5.94 -1.70
CA ALA A 75 -10.57 5.28 -2.43
C ALA A 75 -10.00 4.31 -3.49
N ASP A 76 -9.00 4.71 -4.29
CA ASP A 76 -8.34 3.83 -5.27
C ASP A 76 -7.76 2.58 -4.60
N ILE A 77 -7.00 2.76 -3.51
CA ILE A 77 -6.39 1.66 -2.76
C ILE A 77 -7.48 0.72 -2.20
N SER A 78 -8.47 1.29 -1.52
CA SER A 78 -9.55 0.50 -0.88
C SER A 78 -10.41 -0.23 -1.91
N TRP A 79 -10.72 0.43 -3.03
CA TRP A 79 -11.53 -0.12 -4.12
C TRP A 79 -10.81 -1.27 -4.82
N ARG A 80 -9.50 -1.19 -4.99
CA ARG A 80 -8.70 -2.29 -5.53
C ARG A 80 -8.72 -3.50 -4.62
N ILE A 81 -8.53 -3.32 -3.31
CA ILE A 81 -8.63 -4.42 -2.35
C ILE A 81 -10.05 -5.01 -2.35
N ALA A 82 -11.07 -4.17 -2.43
CA ALA A 82 -12.47 -4.60 -2.45
C ALA A 82 -12.84 -5.47 -3.67
N ARG A 83 -12.17 -5.24 -4.82
CA ARG A 83 -12.39 -5.96 -6.08
C ARG A 83 -11.36 -7.04 -6.40
N LEU A 84 -10.33 -7.18 -5.56
CA LEU A 84 -9.24 -8.11 -5.82
C LEU A 84 -9.78 -9.54 -5.83
N ALA A 85 -9.57 -10.22 -6.96
CA ALA A 85 -9.89 -11.63 -7.13
C ALA A 85 -8.70 -12.51 -6.73
N GLY A 86 -8.95 -13.47 -5.83
CA GLY A 86 -7.92 -14.37 -5.29
C GLY A 86 -7.16 -13.79 -4.11
N PRO A 87 -5.99 -14.38 -3.76
CA PRO A 87 -5.25 -14.01 -2.56
C PRO A 87 -4.71 -12.58 -2.61
N ALA A 88 -4.67 -11.95 -1.44
CA ALA A 88 -4.05 -10.64 -1.25
C ALA A 88 -2.53 -10.73 -1.31
N ILE A 89 -1.96 -11.70 -0.58
CA ILE A 89 -0.53 -11.91 -0.48
C ILE A 89 -0.20 -13.39 -0.76
N GLU A 90 0.82 -13.61 -1.57
CA GLU A 90 1.46 -14.90 -1.76
C GLU A 90 2.92 -14.79 -1.37
N MET A 91 3.38 -15.65 -0.46
CA MET A 91 4.78 -15.79 -0.08
C MET A 91 5.25 -17.17 -0.50
N THR A 92 6.28 -17.21 -1.33
CA THR A 92 6.85 -18.44 -1.88
C THR A 92 8.36 -18.39 -1.73
N PRO A 93 9.10 -19.51 -1.89
CA PRO A 93 10.56 -19.45 -1.90
C PRO A 93 11.15 -18.49 -2.94
N GLN A 94 10.41 -18.21 -4.02
CA GLN A 94 10.82 -17.29 -5.08
C GLN A 94 10.71 -15.82 -4.65
N GLY A 95 9.72 -15.47 -3.83
CA GLY A 95 9.45 -14.08 -3.49
C GLY A 95 8.12 -13.81 -2.79
N LEU A 96 7.83 -12.53 -2.67
CA LEU A 96 6.56 -11.97 -2.19
C LEU A 96 5.77 -11.42 -3.38
N ARG A 97 4.49 -11.77 -3.47
CA ARG A 97 3.54 -11.06 -4.34
C ARG A 97 2.45 -10.48 -3.45
N ASP A 98 2.33 -9.15 -3.47
CA ASP A 98 1.17 -8.45 -2.91
C ASP A 98 0.36 -7.88 -4.07
N ARG A 99 -0.74 -8.57 -4.42
CA ARG A 99 -1.55 -8.22 -5.60
C ARG A 99 -2.29 -6.89 -5.45
N ARG A 100 -2.36 -6.35 -4.23
CA ARG A 100 -2.92 -5.03 -3.98
C ARG A 100 -1.99 -3.93 -4.46
N LEU A 101 -0.68 -4.22 -4.48
CA LEU A 101 0.37 -3.35 -5.00
C LEU A 101 0.69 -3.65 -6.47
N SER A 102 0.98 -4.91 -6.80
CA SER A 102 1.42 -5.37 -8.13
C SER A 102 1.26 -6.88 -8.29
N ASP A 103 0.93 -7.33 -9.49
CA ASP A 103 0.83 -8.76 -9.82
C ASP A 103 2.19 -9.44 -10.07
N VAL A 104 3.28 -8.67 -10.07
CA VAL A 104 4.63 -9.20 -10.25
C VAL A 104 5.12 -9.87 -8.97
N MET A 105 5.71 -11.06 -9.10
CA MET A 105 6.40 -11.72 -8.00
C MET A 105 7.70 -10.95 -7.70
N MET A 106 7.80 -10.36 -6.51
CA MET A 106 8.94 -9.57 -6.08
C MET A 106 9.96 -10.51 -5.43
N PRO A 107 11.14 -10.74 -6.03
CA PRO A 107 12.11 -11.67 -5.49
C PRO A 107 12.60 -11.23 -4.11
N TRP A 108 12.77 -12.19 -3.20
CA TRP A 108 13.19 -11.86 -1.83
C TRP A 108 14.45 -11.03 -1.79
N HIS A 109 15.45 -11.31 -2.64
CA HIS A 109 16.72 -10.58 -2.67
C HIS A 109 16.62 -9.10 -3.10
N ASP A 110 15.51 -8.72 -3.73
CA ASP A 110 15.24 -7.36 -4.20
C ASP A 110 14.32 -6.55 -3.28
N LEU A 111 13.84 -7.17 -2.20
CA LEU A 111 12.99 -6.56 -1.18
C LEU A 111 13.81 -6.22 0.05
N ASP A 112 13.99 -4.95 0.37
CA ASP A 112 14.53 -4.57 1.67
C ASP A 112 13.39 -4.25 2.62
N TRP A 113 13.15 -5.09 3.62
CA TRP A 113 11.94 -5.01 4.45
C TRP A 113 12.27 -4.98 5.95
N ARG A 114 11.40 -4.32 6.72
CA ARG A 114 11.51 -4.19 8.17
C ARG A 114 10.14 -4.06 8.84
N LEU A 115 10.07 -4.52 10.08
CA LEU A 115 8.91 -4.30 10.95
C LEU A 115 9.22 -3.15 11.91
N VAL A 116 8.46 -2.06 11.81
CA VAL A 116 8.64 -0.86 12.65
C VAL A 116 7.52 -0.79 13.67
N PHE A 117 7.86 -0.62 14.95
CA PHE A 117 6.90 -0.30 16.00
C PHE A 117 6.90 1.21 16.26
N ASN A 118 5.73 1.85 16.18
CA ASN A 118 5.58 3.30 16.34
C ASN A 118 5.05 3.72 17.73
N GLY A 119 5.09 2.83 18.71
CA GLY A 119 4.54 3.05 20.06
C GLY A 119 3.09 2.60 20.24
N LYS A 120 2.31 2.45 19.16
CA LYS A 120 0.91 1.99 19.20
C LYS A 120 0.65 0.75 18.35
N SER A 121 1.31 0.65 17.21
CA SER A 121 1.12 -0.44 16.26
C SER A 121 2.39 -0.78 15.51
N HIS A 122 2.38 -1.96 14.90
CA HIS A 122 3.43 -2.38 13.98
C HIS A 122 3.08 -1.95 12.55
N SER A 123 4.10 -1.52 11.81
CA SER A 123 4.05 -1.20 10.39
C SER A 123 5.10 -2.01 9.67
N LEU A 124 4.67 -2.78 8.67
CA LEU A 124 5.55 -3.62 7.86
C LEU A 124 5.92 -2.85 6.60
N GLN A 125 7.17 -2.40 6.53
CA GLN A 125 7.64 -1.46 5.53
C GLN A 125 8.69 -2.12 4.64
N PHE A 126 8.75 -1.72 3.37
CA PHE A 126 9.77 -2.20 2.47
C PHE A 126 10.12 -1.21 1.37
N ASP A 127 11.36 -1.32 0.89
CA ASP A 127 11.90 -0.64 -0.26
C ASP A 127 12.18 -1.65 -1.37
N LEU A 128 11.93 -1.23 -2.61
CA LEU A 128 12.28 -2.00 -3.79
C LEU A 128 13.67 -1.58 -4.28
N ARG A 129 14.51 -2.55 -4.65
CA ARG A 129 15.74 -2.25 -5.40
C ARG A 129 15.42 -1.64 -6.77
N PRO A 130 16.28 -0.76 -7.31
CA PRO A 130 16.01 -0.05 -8.57
C PRO A 130 15.64 -0.95 -9.76
N ALA A 131 16.25 -2.13 -9.88
CA ALA A 131 15.99 -3.08 -10.97
C ALA A 131 14.54 -3.62 -10.98
N LEU A 132 13.92 -3.74 -9.80
CA LEU A 132 12.57 -4.26 -9.63
C LEU A 132 11.51 -3.15 -9.78
N ARG A 133 11.84 -1.89 -9.49
CA ARG A 133 10.90 -0.76 -9.54
C ARG A 133 10.25 -0.56 -10.91
N ASN A 134 11.01 -0.76 -11.98
CA ASN A 134 10.50 -0.61 -13.35
C ASN A 134 9.60 -1.78 -13.80
N GLN A 135 9.63 -2.90 -13.05
CA GLN A 135 8.83 -4.08 -13.33
C GLN A 135 7.53 -4.09 -12.53
N VAL A 136 7.57 -3.56 -11.30
CA VAL A 136 6.39 -3.44 -10.43
C VAL A 136 5.44 -2.38 -11.01
N ARG A 137 4.28 -2.83 -11.48
CA ARG A 137 3.26 -1.96 -12.06
C ARG A 137 2.43 -1.31 -10.96
N LEU A 138 2.91 -0.19 -10.46
CA LEU A 138 2.22 0.60 -9.44
C LEU A 138 1.00 1.31 -10.01
N THR A 139 -0.01 1.48 -9.18
CA THR A 139 -1.10 2.43 -9.48
C THR A 139 -0.61 3.85 -9.30
N TRP A 140 -1.37 4.82 -9.82
CA TRP A 140 -1.07 6.23 -9.59
C TRP A 140 -1.02 6.57 -8.10
N ALA A 141 -1.91 6.02 -7.28
CA ALA A 141 -1.96 6.28 -5.84
C ALA A 141 -0.71 5.74 -5.14
N HIS A 142 -0.30 4.50 -5.44
CA HIS A 142 0.93 3.93 -4.88
C HIS A 142 2.19 4.62 -5.41
N ALA A 143 2.21 5.02 -6.69
CA ALA A 143 3.32 5.76 -7.27
C ALA A 143 3.49 7.14 -6.62
N LEU A 144 2.38 7.84 -6.36
CA LEU A 144 2.36 9.12 -5.66
C LEU A 144 2.83 8.96 -4.21
N MET A 145 2.30 7.97 -3.48
CA MET A 145 2.77 7.65 -2.12
C MET A 145 4.27 7.34 -2.09
N ALA A 146 4.76 6.51 -3.01
CA ALA A 146 6.19 6.19 -3.10
C ALA A 146 7.04 7.43 -3.46
N ALA A 147 6.54 8.36 -4.27
CA ALA A 147 7.21 9.62 -4.56
C ALA A 147 7.30 10.52 -3.31
N LEU A 148 6.19 10.66 -2.57
CA LEU A 148 6.14 11.43 -1.33
C LEU A 148 7.05 10.80 -0.26
N ASN A 149 6.97 9.49 -0.06
CA ASN A 149 7.81 8.78 0.91
C ASN A 149 9.30 8.98 0.62
N ARG A 150 9.72 8.90 -0.66
CA ARG A 150 11.10 9.20 -1.06
C ARG A 150 11.50 10.64 -0.77
N LEU A 151 10.62 11.60 -1.04
CA LEU A 151 10.87 13.02 -0.76
C LEU A 151 11.15 13.24 0.73
N PHE A 152 10.41 12.55 1.61
CA PHE A 152 10.56 12.63 3.06
C PHE A 152 11.53 11.59 3.66
N ARG A 153 12.22 10.80 2.84
CA ARG A 153 13.14 9.72 3.27
C ARG A 153 12.49 8.65 4.15
N TYR A 154 11.20 8.39 3.94
CA TYR A 154 10.50 7.22 4.49
C TYR A 154 10.61 6.03 3.52
N PRO A 155 10.43 4.79 4.00
CA PRO A 155 10.35 3.63 3.12
C PRO A 155 9.24 3.78 2.09
N GLU A 156 9.51 3.28 0.89
CA GLU A 156 8.66 3.49 -0.27
C GLU A 156 7.27 2.90 -0.09
N PHE A 157 7.19 1.70 0.48
CA PHE A 157 5.94 0.96 0.61
C PHE A 157 5.70 0.46 2.03
N THR A 158 4.43 0.31 2.36
CA THR A 158 3.96 -0.39 3.55
C THR A 158 3.07 -1.53 3.09
N ILE A 159 3.31 -2.75 3.58
CA ILE A 159 2.38 -3.86 3.39
C ILE A 159 1.12 -3.54 4.17
N LEU A 160 0.04 -3.28 3.45
CA LEU A 160 -1.26 -2.97 4.04
C LEU A 160 -1.77 -4.19 4.81
N THR A 161 -2.31 -3.99 6.00
CA THR A 161 -3.06 -5.04 6.73
C THR A 161 -4.52 -5.10 6.28
N LEU A 162 -5.00 -4.04 5.61
CA LEU A 162 -6.35 -4.00 5.09
C LEU A 162 -6.58 -5.11 4.07
N GLY A 163 -7.58 -5.94 4.32
CA GLY A 163 -7.92 -7.07 3.46
C GLY A 163 -7.13 -8.35 3.72
N THR A 164 -6.28 -8.43 4.75
CA THR A 164 -5.57 -9.68 5.10
C THR A 164 -6.19 -10.42 6.29
N GLY A 165 -6.95 -9.73 7.14
CA GLY A 165 -7.37 -10.25 8.44
C GLY A 165 -6.22 -10.44 9.44
N MET A 166 -5.01 -9.99 9.11
CA MET A 166 -3.81 -10.16 9.91
C MET A 166 -3.21 -8.83 10.34
N SER A 167 -2.56 -8.82 11.50
CA SER A 167 -1.73 -7.70 11.92
C SER A 167 -0.42 -7.65 11.11
N ALA A 168 0.22 -6.48 11.07
CA ALA A 168 1.52 -6.34 10.41
C ALA A 168 2.58 -7.26 11.03
N ALA A 169 2.51 -7.50 12.35
CA ALA A 169 3.39 -8.42 13.05
C ALA A 169 3.16 -9.88 12.63
N GLY A 170 1.90 -10.30 12.48
CA GLY A 170 1.57 -11.64 11.99
C GLY A 170 2.03 -11.87 10.55
N ILE A 171 1.90 -10.87 9.68
CA ILE A 171 2.44 -10.96 8.30
C ILE A 171 3.97 -11.04 8.34
N ALA A 172 4.63 -10.26 9.19
CA ALA A 172 6.09 -10.27 9.34
C ALA A 172 6.61 -11.62 9.84
N GLU A 173 5.89 -12.29 10.74
CA GLU A 173 6.25 -13.63 11.22
C GLU A 173 6.33 -14.64 10.07
N HIS A 174 5.37 -14.60 9.13
CA HIS A 174 5.45 -15.41 7.92
C HIS A 174 6.62 -15.00 7.02
N MET A 175 6.85 -13.71 6.82
CA MET A 175 7.97 -13.24 5.99
C MET A 175 9.33 -13.68 6.53
N ARG A 176 9.53 -13.69 7.87
CA ARG A 176 10.78 -14.14 8.51
C ARG A 176 11.16 -15.57 8.17
N SER A 177 10.18 -16.44 7.88
CA SER A 177 10.47 -17.82 7.46
C SER A 177 11.16 -17.89 6.09
N PHE A 178 10.98 -16.89 5.23
CA PHE A 178 11.58 -16.83 3.90
C PHE A 178 12.84 -15.96 3.86
N ARG A 179 12.83 -14.82 4.55
CA ARG A 179 13.96 -13.90 4.64
C ARG A 179 13.86 -13.10 5.95
N PRO A 180 14.93 -13.01 6.76
CA PRO A 180 14.90 -12.18 7.98
C PRO A 180 14.73 -10.69 7.66
N ASP A 181 14.17 -9.94 8.61
CA ASP A 181 14.07 -8.47 8.55
C ASP A 181 15.43 -7.79 8.65
N ARG A 182 15.51 -6.59 8.08
CA ARG A 182 16.64 -5.69 8.32
C ARG A 182 16.43 -5.01 9.67
N ASN A 183 17.25 -5.40 10.66
CA ASN A 183 17.36 -4.70 11.95
C ASN A 183 17.78 -3.24 11.76
#